data_AF-A0A2K3M8I4-F1
#
_entry.id   AF-A0A2K3M8I4-F1
#
_cell.length_a   1.000
_cell.length_b   1.000
_cell.length_c   1.000
_cell.angle_alpha   90.00
_cell.angle_beta   90.00
_cell.angle_gamma   90.00
#
_symmetry.space_group_name_H-M   'P 1'
#
loop_
_entity.id
_entity.type
_entity.pdbx_description
1 polymer ?
#
loop_
_entity_poly.entity_id
_entity_poly.type
_entity_poly.pdbx_seq_one_letter_code
_entity_poly.pdbx_strand_id
1 'polypeptide(L)'
;MGTAIKTGLIIGIIALAEGIAVGRSFAMFKNYHIDGNKEMIAFGTMNMLGSLTSCYLTTGPFSRSAVNYNAGCKTAASNIVMSIAVMLTLLFLTPLFHYTPLVVLAAIIVSAMLGLIDYQAAIHLWKIDKFDFLVCFSAYIGVVFGSVEIGLVIAVALSVLRVLLFVARPRTFVLGNIPNSSAYRNVEHYPNAHHVPGILILEIDAPIYFANASYLRE
;
A
#
# COMPACT_ATOMS: atom_id res chain seq x y z
N MET A 1 3.48 20.07 -25.39
CA MET A 1 2.84 18.74 -25.32
C MET A 1 3.60 17.76 -24.44
N GLY A 2 4.92 17.57 -24.60
CA GLY A 2 5.68 16.58 -23.83
C GLY A 2 5.62 16.74 -22.30
N THR A 3 5.60 17.97 -21.79
CA THR A 3 5.49 18.23 -20.34
C THR A 3 4.12 17.85 -19.78
N ALA A 4 3.03 18.24 -20.43
CA ALA A 4 1.68 17.91 -19.99
C ALA A 4 1.41 16.39 -20.00
N ILE A 5 1.90 15.68 -21.02
CA ILE A 5 1.78 14.21 -21.11
C ILE A 5 2.60 13.55 -19.98
N LYS A 6 3.83 14.01 -19.76
CA LYS A 6 4.70 13.49 -18.71
C LYS A 6 4.09 13.71 -17.32
N THR A 7 3.65 14.93 -17.03
CA THR A 7 3.02 15.26 -15.75
C THR A 7 1.72 14.49 -15.58
N GLY A 8 0.87 14.44 -16.60
CA GLY A 8 -0.40 13.69 -16.60
C GLY A 8 -0.23 12.20 -16.30
N LEU A 9 0.80 11.56 -16.88
CA LEU A 9 1.11 10.16 -16.61
C LEU A 9 1.54 9.94 -15.15
N ILE A 10 2.44 10.79 -14.63
CA ILE A 10 2.96 10.69 -13.26
C ILE A 10 1.82 10.89 -12.25
N ILE A 11 1.07 11.99 -12.35
CA ILE A 11 -0.04 12.28 -11.44
C ILE A 11 -1.17 11.26 -11.54
N GLY A 12 -1.43 10.70 -12.74
CA GLY A 12 -2.45 9.68 -12.93
C GLY A 12 -2.09 8.37 -12.22
N ILE A 13 -0.84 7.91 -12.33
CA ILE A 13 -0.35 6.72 -11.62
C ILE A 13 -0.42 6.94 -10.11
N ILE A 14 0.00 8.11 -9.64
CA ILE A 14 -0.01 8.44 -8.20
C ILE A 14 -1.45 8.51 -7.67
N ALA A 15 -2.37 9.15 -8.39
CA ALA A 15 -3.77 9.24 -8.03
C ALA A 15 -4.43 7.86 -7.92
N LEU A 16 -4.13 6.95 -8.85
CA LEU A 16 -4.60 5.57 -8.82
C LEU A 16 -3.99 4.79 -7.65
N ALA A 17 -2.68 4.91 -7.43
CA ALA A 17 -1.99 4.24 -6.33
C ALA A 17 -2.53 4.71 -4.96
N GLU A 18 -2.69 6.02 -4.78
CA GLU A 18 -3.29 6.61 -3.57
C GLU A 18 -4.73 6.12 -3.40
N GLY A 19 -5.55 6.19 -4.44
CA GLY A 19 -6.96 5.77 -4.39
C GLY A 19 -7.15 4.31 -4.02
N ILE A 20 -6.37 3.41 -4.63
CA ILE A 20 -6.40 1.97 -4.32
C ILE A 20 -5.88 1.71 -2.90
N ALA A 21 -4.85 2.42 -2.45
CA ALA A 21 -4.32 2.30 -1.10
C ALA A 21 -5.38 2.69 -0.06
N VAL A 22 -6.03 3.86 -0.22
CA VAL A 22 -7.11 4.31 0.65
C VAL A 22 -8.27 3.30 0.65
N GLY A 23 -8.70 2.87 -0.54
CA GLY A 23 -9.75 1.87 -0.68
C GLY A 23 -9.42 0.59 0.11
N ARG A 24 -8.22 0.02 -0.09
CA ARG A 24 -7.78 -1.18 0.61
C ARG A 24 -7.73 -1.01 2.12
N SER A 25 -7.28 0.14 2.63
CA SER A 25 -7.31 0.44 4.07
C SER A 25 -8.72 0.34 4.64
N PHE A 26 -9.72 0.94 3.99
CA PHE A 26 -11.12 0.86 4.43
C PHE A 26 -11.75 -0.53 4.21
N ALA A 27 -11.32 -1.26 3.18
CA ALA A 27 -11.71 -2.66 2.96
C ALA A 27 -11.25 -3.59 4.07
N MET A 28 -10.03 -3.41 4.57
CA MET A 28 -9.54 -4.18 5.73
C MET A 28 -10.39 -3.93 6.97
N PHE A 29 -10.81 -2.68 7.23
CA PHE A 29 -11.66 -2.38 8.39
C PHE A 29 -13.05 -3.02 8.34
N LYS A 30 -13.66 -3.11 7.15
CA LYS A 30 -15.01 -3.70 6.96
C LYS A 30 -14.99 -5.15 6.46
N ASN A 31 -13.81 -5.78 6.33
CA ASN A 31 -13.63 -7.12 5.79
C ASN A 31 -14.35 -7.37 4.45
N TYR A 32 -14.30 -6.40 3.53
CA TYR A 32 -14.78 -6.59 2.16
C TYR A 32 -13.64 -6.59 1.16
N HIS A 33 -13.84 -7.24 0.02
CA HIS A 33 -12.83 -7.30 -1.03
C HIS A 33 -13.03 -6.18 -2.04
N ILE A 34 -11.93 -5.49 -2.40
CA ILE A 34 -11.93 -4.48 -3.45
C ILE A 34 -11.24 -5.05 -4.68
N ASP A 35 -11.92 -4.92 -5.81
CA ASP A 35 -11.38 -5.26 -7.12
C ASP A 35 -10.64 -4.06 -7.71
N GLY A 36 -9.31 -4.15 -7.79
CA GLY A 36 -8.46 -3.07 -8.29
C GLY A 36 -8.73 -2.68 -9.74
N ASN A 37 -9.18 -3.62 -10.59
CA ASN A 37 -9.49 -3.32 -11.99
C ASN A 37 -10.74 -2.44 -12.10
N LYS A 38 -11.76 -2.71 -11.27
CA LYS A 38 -12.97 -1.90 -11.21
C LYS A 38 -12.69 -0.50 -10.66
N GLU A 39 -11.85 -0.40 -9.63
CA GLU A 39 -11.39 0.90 -9.11
C GLU A 39 -10.63 1.70 -10.17
N MET A 40 -9.76 1.06 -10.95
CA MET A 40 -9.01 1.74 -12.01
C MET A 40 -9.95 2.31 -13.09
N ILE A 41 -10.97 1.56 -13.50
CA ILE A 41 -11.99 2.02 -14.44
C ILE A 41 -12.82 3.16 -13.82
N ALA A 42 -13.19 3.06 -12.53
CA ALA A 42 -13.94 4.11 -11.83
C ALA A 42 -13.15 5.44 -11.75
N PHE A 43 -11.87 5.39 -11.37
CA PHE A 43 -11.02 6.58 -11.35
C PHE A 43 -10.79 7.18 -12.74
N GLY A 44 -10.60 6.34 -13.75
CA GLY A 44 -10.45 6.78 -15.13
C GLY A 44 -11.69 7.49 -15.65
N THR A 45 -12.86 6.87 -15.50
CA THR A 45 -14.15 7.47 -15.93
C THR A 45 -14.49 8.74 -15.15
N MET A 46 -14.24 8.77 -13.84
CA MET A 46 -14.44 9.96 -13.00
C MET A 46 -13.61 11.15 -13.49
N ASN A 47 -12.32 10.95 -13.78
CA ASN A 47 -11.44 12.02 -14.24
C ASN A 47 -11.71 12.42 -15.70
N MET A 48 -12.12 11.48 -16.56
CA MET A 48 -12.58 11.82 -17.92
C MET A 48 -13.80 12.73 -17.89
N LEU A 49 -14.82 12.39 -17.10
CA LEU A 49 -16.02 13.22 -16.95
C LEU A 49 -15.70 14.56 -16.27
N GLY A 50 -14.84 14.56 -15.25
CA GLY A 50 -14.40 15.77 -14.55
C GLY A 50 -13.59 16.73 -15.43
N SER A 51 -12.85 16.22 -16.41
CA SER A 51 -12.09 17.06 -17.35
C SER A 51 -12.97 17.96 -18.21
N LEU A 52 -14.22 17.55 -18.48
CA LEU A 52 -15.19 18.33 -19.25
C LEU A 52 -15.75 19.53 -18.45
N THR A 53 -15.62 19.51 -17.13
CA THR A 53 -16.18 20.53 -16.23
C THR A 53 -15.11 21.42 -15.59
N SER A 54 -13.89 21.45 -16.16
CA SER A 54 -12.72 22.17 -15.60
C SER A 54 -12.36 21.73 -14.16
N CYS A 55 -12.65 20.46 -13.82
CA CYS A 55 -12.30 19.90 -12.53
C CYS A 55 -10.79 19.58 -12.44
N TYR A 56 -10.21 19.72 -11.25
CA TYR A 56 -8.87 19.23 -10.98
C TYR A 56 -8.87 17.69 -10.90
N LEU A 57 -7.69 17.08 -11.04
CA LEU A 57 -7.53 15.62 -10.91
C LEU A 57 -8.07 15.16 -9.56
N THR A 58 -9.06 14.27 -9.61
CA THR A 58 -9.67 13.70 -8.41
C THR A 58 -8.96 12.40 -8.05
N THR A 59 -8.41 12.34 -6.83
CA THR A 59 -7.79 11.16 -6.22
C THR A 59 -8.71 10.58 -5.15
N GLY A 60 -8.31 9.49 -4.48
CA GLY A 60 -9.06 8.92 -3.36
C GLY A 60 -8.81 9.69 -2.07
N PRO A 61 -9.71 10.60 -1.64
CA PRO A 61 -9.41 11.53 -0.56
C PRO A 61 -9.52 10.82 0.79
N PHE A 62 -8.39 10.59 1.46
CA PHE A 62 -8.37 9.89 2.74
C PHE A 62 -9.25 10.59 3.80
N SER A 63 -9.08 11.91 3.97
CA SER A 63 -9.78 12.70 4.99
C SER A 63 -11.31 12.63 4.84
N ARG A 64 -11.83 12.78 3.62
CA ARG A 64 -13.29 12.73 3.37
C ARG A 64 -13.86 11.33 3.59
N SER A 65 -13.16 10.30 3.15
CA SER A 65 -13.57 8.91 3.38
C SER A 65 -13.55 8.53 4.86
N ALA A 66 -12.57 9.03 5.63
CA ALA A 66 -12.50 8.81 7.08
C ALA A 66 -13.67 9.45 7.83
N VAL A 67 -14.03 10.68 7.49
CA VAL A 67 -15.21 11.35 8.08
C VAL A 67 -16.49 10.61 7.72
N ASN A 68 -16.66 10.22 6.46
CA ASN A 68 -17.83 9.45 6.01
C ASN A 68 -17.92 8.06 6.69
N TYR A 69 -16.77 7.44 6.94
CA TYR A 69 -16.67 6.20 7.70
C TYR A 69 -17.08 6.39 9.17
N ASN A 70 -16.52 7.41 9.83
CA ASN A 70 -16.83 7.72 11.23
C ASN A 70 -18.30 8.16 11.43
N ALA A 71 -18.91 8.78 10.41
CA ALA A 71 -20.34 9.10 10.40
C ALA A 71 -21.25 7.87 10.28
N GLY A 72 -20.69 6.66 10.09
CA GLY A 72 -21.45 5.41 10.03
C GLY A 72 -22.11 5.13 8.68
N CYS A 73 -21.70 5.80 7.60
CA CYS A 73 -22.29 5.62 6.28
C CYS A 73 -21.98 4.23 5.70
N LYS A 74 -23.01 3.60 5.11
CA LYS A 74 -22.94 2.22 4.60
C LYS A 74 -23.08 2.09 3.08
N THR A 75 -23.64 3.10 2.41
CA THR A 75 -23.96 3.05 0.98
C THR A 75 -23.30 4.18 0.20
N ALA A 76 -23.10 3.97 -1.11
CA ALA A 76 -22.59 5.00 -2.03
C ALA A 76 -23.52 6.21 -2.16
N ALA A 77 -24.78 6.10 -1.72
CA ALA A 77 -25.73 7.21 -1.68
C ALA A 77 -25.22 8.38 -0.83
N SER A 78 -24.36 8.13 0.16
CA SER A 78 -23.71 9.21 0.93
C SER A 78 -22.93 10.18 0.03
N ASN A 79 -22.23 9.66 -0.98
CA ASN A 79 -21.47 10.49 -1.91
C ASN A 79 -22.39 11.36 -2.80
N ILE A 80 -23.57 10.86 -3.15
CA ILE A 80 -24.58 11.62 -3.91
C ILE A 80 -25.10 12.78 -3.04
N VAL A 81 -25.51 12.51 -1.81
CA VAL A 81 -25.97 13.53 -0.87
C VAL A 81 -24.87 14.57 -0.61
N MET A 82 -23.63 14.13 -0.45
CA MET A 82 -22.48 15.01 -0.28
C MET A 82 -22.28 15.92 -1.51
N SER A 83 -22.38 15.38 -2.73
CA SER A 83 -22.23 16.18 -3.95
C SER A 83 -23.32 17.24 -4.10
N ILE A 84 -24.58 16.91 -3.77
CA ILE A 84 -25.71 17.85 -3.81
C ILE A 84 -25.52 18.93 -2.74
N ALA A 85 -25.11 18.53 -1.53
CA ALA A 85 -24.84 19.48 -0.45
C ALA A 85 -23.74 20.45 -0.85
N VAL A 86 -22.62 19.97 -1.42
CA VAL A 86 -21.53 20.82 -1.93
C VAL A 86 -22.02 21.76 -3.05
N MET A 87 -22.86 21.28 -3.96
CA MET A 87 -23.43 22.12 -5.02
C MET A 87 -24.29 23.26 -4.43
N LEU A 88 -25.15 22.95 -3.45
CA LEU A 88 -26.00 23.94 -2.79
C LEU A 88 -25.18 24.94 -1.97
N THR A 89 -24.15 24.49 -1.26
CA THR A 89 -23.30 25.40 -0.49
C THR A 89 -22.53 26.35 -1.41
N LEU A 90 -22.04 25.88 -2.55
CA LEU A 90 -21.39 26.74 -3.54
C LEU A 90 -22.35 27.74 -4.21
N LEU A 91 -23.63 27.38 -4.39
CA LEU A 91 -24.59 28.28 -5.02
C LEU A 91 -25.12 29.35 -4.06
N PHE A 92 -25.39 28.99 -2.80
CA PHE A 92 -26.09 29.87 -1.84
C PHE A 92 -25.20 30.40 -0.71
N LEU A 93 -24.23 29.61 -0.24
CA LEU A 93 -23.44 29.90 0.98
C LEU A 93 -22.01 30.39 0.68
N THR A 94 -21.60 30.47 -0.59
CA THR A 94 -20.31 31.07 -0.99
C THR A 94 -20.00 32.43 -0.34
N PRO A 95 -20.94 33.42 -0.26
CA PRO A 95 -20.62 34.69 0.38
C PRO A 95 -20.35 34.56 1.89
N LEU A 96 -20.89 33.55 2.56
CA LEU A 96 -20.65 33.30 3.98
C LEU A 96 -19.26 32.70 4.22
N PHE A 97 -18.82 31.81 3.34
CA PHE A 97 -17.51 31.16 3.46
C PHE A 97 -16.33 32.02 3.01
N HIS A 98 -16.58 33.16 2.35
CA HIS A 98 -15.52 34.07 1.88
C HIS A 98 -14.60 34.55 3.02
N TYR A 99 -15.14 34.71 4.24
CA TYR A 99 -14.38 35.20 5.40
C TYR A 99 -13.79 34.08 6.26
N THR A 100 -13.80 32.83 5.80
CA THR A 100 -13.32 31.71 6.62
C THR A 100 -11.79 31.81 6.82
N PRO A 101 -11.30 31.94 8.07
CA PRO A 101 -9.87 32.03 8.32
C PRO A 101 -9.16 30.73 7.95
N LEU A 102 -7.99 30.83 7.32
CA LEU A 102 -7.16 29.68 6.94
C LEU A 102 -6.80 28.79 8.14
N VAL A 103 -6.71 29.37 9.35
CA VAL A 103 -6.43 28.63 10.60
C VAL A 103 -7.50 27.60 10.91
N VAL A 104 -8.77 27.91 10.67
CA VAL A 104 -9.88 26.98 10.89
C VAL A 104 -9.78 25.79 9.94
N LEU A 105 -9.45 26.06 8.66
CA LEU A 105 -9.28 25.02 7.66
C LEU A 105 -8.09 24.10 8.00
N ALA A 106 -6.95 24.68 8.41
CA ALA A 106 -5.79 23.91 8.85
C ALA A 106 -6.10 23.03 10.07
N ALA A 107 -6.82 23.56 11.06
CA ALA A 107 -7.21 22.81 12.26
C ALA A 107 -8.09 21.60 11.92
N ILE A 108 -9.05 21.75 11.00
CA ILE A 108 -9.91 20.65 10.53
C ILE A 108 -9.08 19.56 9.84
N ILE A 109 -8.14 19.94 8.97
CA ILE A 109 -7.27 18.98 8.27
C ILE A 109 -6.38 18.21 9.27
N VAL A 110 -5.73 18.92 10.20
CA VAL A 110 -4.88 18.29 11.22
C VAL A 110 -5.71 17.34 12.09
N SER A 111 -6.88 17.77 12.56
CA SER A 111 -7.77 16.93 13.36
C SER A 111 -8.20 15.66 12.62
N ALA A 112 -8.45 15.74 11.31
CA ALA A 112 -8.83 14.57 10.51
C ALA A 112 -7.65 13.60 10.27
N MET A 113 -6.42 14.13 10.16
CA MET A 113 -5.22 13.34 9.90
C MET A 113 -4.67 12.64 11.14
N LEU A 114 -4.86 13.20 12.34
CA LEU A 114 -4.38 12.59 13.60
C LEU A 114 -4.94 11.18 13.82
N GLY A 115 -6.20 10.94 13.44
CA GLY A 115 -6.83 9.62 13.56
C GLY A 115 -6.30 8.56 12.59
N LEU A 116 -5.47 8.95 11.62
CA LEU A 116 -4.88 8.03 10.64
C LEU A 116 -3.50 7.50 11.06
N ILE A 117 -2.83 8.17 11.99
CA ILE A 117 -1.47 7.79 12.38
C ILE A 117 -1.54 6.52 13.25
N ASP A 118 -1.33 5.37 12.62
CA ASP A 118 -1.22 4.08 13.30
C ASP A 118 0.22 3.81 13.74
N TYR A 119 0.57 4.35 14.91
CA TYR A 119 1.88 4.11 15.53
C TYR A 119 2.06 2.66 15.99
N GLN A 120 0.97 1.94 16.27
CA GLN A 120 1.04 0.54 16.71
C GLN A 120 1.47 -0.35 15.57
N ALA A 121 0.96 -0.14 14.35
CA ALA A 121 1.40 -0.84 13.16
C ALA A 121 2.89 -0.66 12.88
N ALA A 122 3.42 0.56 13.04
CA ALA A 122 4.85 0.83 12.86
C ALA A 122 5.73 0.07 13.87
N ILE A 123 5.32 0.04 15.15
CA ILE A 123 6.01 -0.73 16.21
C ILE A 123 5.91 -2.23 15.95
N HIS A 124 4.77 -2.70 15.45
CA HIS A 124 4.56 -4.10 15.11
C HIS A 124 5.47 -4.54 13.96
N LEU A 125 5.60 -3.71 12.92
CA LEU A 125 6.56 -3.93 11.82
C LEU A 125 7.99 -4.08 12.35
N TRP A 126 8.42 -3.19 13.26
CA TRP A 126 9.76 -3.27 13.86
C TRP A 126 10.02 -4.59 14.61
N LYS A 127 8.99 -5.15 15.26
CA LYS A 127 9.11 -6.41 16.01
C LYS A 127 9.14 -7.65 15.10
N ILE A 128 8.46 -7.60 13.96
CA ILE A 128 8.35 -8.75 13.04
C ILE A 128 9.50 -8.74 12.03
N ASP A 129 9.63 -7.65 11.26
CA ASP A 129 10.62 -7.56 10.19
C ASP A 129 11.22 -6.15 10.10
N LYS A 130 12.51 -6.06 10.44
CA LYS A 130 13.29 -4.83 10.41
C LYS A 130 13.43 -4.24 9.00
N PHE A 131 13.41 -5.07 7.96
CA PHE A 131 13.48 -4.60 6.58
C PHE A 131 12.18 -3.94 6.15
N ASP A 132 11.02 -4.49 6.51
CA ASP A 132 9.73 -3.85 6.22
C ASP A 132 9.60 -2.50 6.94
N PHE A 133 10.09 -2.42 8.18
CA PHE A 133 10.18 -1.14 8.86
C PHE A 133 11.09 -0.15 8.13
N LEU A 134 12.26 -0.60 7.63
CA LEU A 134 13.17 0.26 6.88
C LEU A 134 12.51 0.81 5.61
N VAL A 135 11.75 -0.02 4.87
CA VAL A 135 10.99 0.42 3.70
C VAL A 135 9.98 1.50 4.10
N CYS A 136 9.19 1.25 5.14
CA CYS A 136 8.21 2.22 5.66
C CYS A 136 8.86 3.54 6.09
N PHE A 137 9.97 3.47 6.85
CA PHE A 137 10.69 4.63 7.34
C PHE A 137 11.35 5.44 6.21
N SER A 138 11.92 4.74 5.22
CA SER A 138 12.48 5.39 4.03
C SER A 138 11.42 6.10 3.18
N ALA A 139 10.22 5.52 3.07
CA ALA A 139 9.09 6.15 2.41
C ALA A 139 8.68 7.43 3.15
N TYR A 140 8.56 7.37 4.48
CA TYR A 140 8.25 8.52 5.32
C TYR A 140 9.27 9.66 5.13
N ILE A 141 10.57 9.36 5.23
CA ILE A 141 11.64 10.34 5.00
C ILE A 141 11.55 10.89 3.56
N GLY A 142 11.34 10.02 2.57
CA GLY A 142 11.23 10.43 1.17
C GLY A 142 10.09 11.43 0.91
N VAL A 143 8.93 11.23 1.56
CA VAL A 143 7.80 12.17 1.46
C VAL A 143 8.08 13.47 2.20
N VAL A 144 8.66 13.42 3.41
CA VAL A 144 8.89 14.60 4.26
C VAL A 144 9.94 15.54 3.66
N PHE A 145 11.03 15.00 3.11
CA PHE A 145 12.15 15.81 2.61
C PHE A 145 12.12 16.09 1.11
N GLY A 146 11.37 15.30 0.34
CA GLY A 146 11.29 15.42 -1.12
C GLY A 146 9.90 15.79 -1.59
N SER A 147 9.11 14.76 -1.87
CA SER A 147 7.73 14.87 -2.31
C SER A 147 7.05 13.51 -2.19
N VAL A 148 5.72 13.49 -2.30
CA VAL A 148 4.95 12.24 -2.35
C VAL A 148 5.44 11.32 -3.48
N GLU A 149 5.78 11.89 -4.63
CA GLU A 149 6.28 11.13 -5.79
C GLU A 149 7.61 10.43 -5.48
N ILE A 150 8.55 11.15 -4.86
CA ILE A 150 9.89 10.62 -4.52
C ILE A 150 9.77 9.54 -3.45
N GLY A 151 8.99 9.78 -2.40
CA GLY A 151 8.76 8.81 -1.33
C GLY A 151 8.14 7.50 -1.85
N LEU A 152 7.18 7.59 -2.77
CA LEU A 152 6.57 6.43 -3.40
C LEU A 152 7.58 5.63 -4.23
N VAL A 153 8.41 6.30 -5.05
CA VAL A 153 9.44 5.64 -5.86
C VAL A 153 10.46 4.91 -4.98
N ILE A 154 10.92 5.54 -3.89
CA ILE A 154 11.84 4.92 -2.94
C ILE A 154 11.21 3.67 -2.31
N ALA A 155 9.97 3.77 -1.85
CA ALA A 155 9.26 2.66 -1.22
C ALA A 155 9.13 1.46 -2.18
N VAL A 156 8.68 1.71 -3.41
CA VAL A 156 8.51 0.66 -4.43
C VAL A 156 9.85 0.06 -4.81
N ALA A 157 10.89 0.87 -5.04
CA ALA A 157 12.22 0.38 -5.40
C ALA A 157 12.80 -0.53 -4.32
N LEU A 158 12.72 -0.14 -3.05
CA LEU A 158 13.21 -0.96 -1.94
C LEU A 158 12.37 -2.23 -1.73
N SER A 159 11.06 -2.16 -1.95
CA SER A 159 10.17 -3.33 -1.87
C SER A 159 10.51 -4.36 -2.95
N VAL A 160 10.68 -3.90 -4.20
CA VAL A 160 11.09 -4.75 -5.32
C VAL A 160 12.49 -5.33 -5.08
N LEU A 161 13.43 -4.51 -4.62
CA LEU A 161 14.78 -4.97 -4.30
C LEU A 161 14.76 -6.07 -3.22
N ARG A 162 13.94 -5.92 -2.17
CA ARG A 162 13.79 -6.93 -1.12
C ARG A 162 13.23 -8.25 -1.67
N VAL A 163 12.20 -8.18 -2.51
CA VAL A 163 11.64 -9.38 -3.16
C VAL A 163 12.70 -10.06 -4.03
N LEU A 164 13.46 -9.30 -4.81
CA LEU A 164 14.55 -9.83 -5.63
C LEU A 164 15.64 -10.49 -4.79
N LEU A 165 16.04 -9.89 -3.67
CA LEU A 165 17.02 -10.47 -2.75
C LEU A 165 16.51 -11.77 -2.12
N PHE A 166 15.24 -11.81 -1.74
CA PHE A 166 14.61 -13.01 -1.18
C PHE A 166 14.54 -14.15 -2.21
N VAL A 167 14.18 -13.83 -3.45
CA VAL A 167 14.14 -14.81 -4.55
C VAL A 167 15.54 -15.28 -4.96
N ALA A 168 16.54 -14.38 -4.91
CA ALA A 168 17.92 -14.69 -5.28
C ALA A 168 18.66 -15.55 -4.24
N ARG A 169 18.31 -15.44 -2.96
CA ARG A 169 18.86 -16.25 -1.86
C ARG A 169 17.79 -17.11 -1.20
N PRO A 170 17.29 -18.16 -1.89
CA PRO A 170 16.35 -19.08 -1.27
C PRO A 170 17.03 -19.82 -0.12
N ARG A 171 16.26 -20.14 0.92
CA ARG A 171 16.77 -20.96 2.03
C ARG A 171 16.90 -22.40 1.55
N THR A 172 18.08 -22.97 1.75
CA THR A 172 18.37 -24.38 1.52
C THR A 172 18.37 -25.09 2.85
N PHE A 173 17.60 -26.17 2.97
CA PHE A 173 17.53 -26.96 4.20
C PHE A 173 18.14 -28.33 4.00
N VAL A 174 18.95 -28.77 4.95
CA VAL A 174 19.46 -30.14 4.96
C VAL A 174 18.46 -31.04 5.68
N LEU A 175 17.99 -32.05 4.96
CA LEU A 175 17.01 -33.02 5.45
C LEU A 175 17.71 -34.21 6.13
N GLY A 176 17.18 -34.61 7.29
CA GLY A 176 17.56 -35.82 8.01
C GLY A 176 16.36 -36.74 8.21
N ASN A 177 16.64 -38.01 8.45
CA ASN A 177 15.61 -39.02 8.68
C ASN A 177 15.22 -39.07 10.16
N ILE A 178 13.92 -39.11 10.45
CA ILE A 178 13.43 -39.31 11.82
C ILE A 178 13.41 -40.82 12.14
N PRO A 179 14.01 -41.27 13.25
CA PRO A 179 13.99 -42.69 13.62
C PRO A 179 12.54 -43.19 13.78
N ASN A 180 12.24 -44.37 13.23
CA ASN A 180 10.91 -44.99 13.16
C ASN A 180 9.87 -44.30 12.26
N SER A 181 10.29 -43.47 11.30
CA SER A 181 9.40 -42.92 10.26
C SER A 181 10.07 -42.91 8.88
N SER A 182 9.28 -42.79 7.82
CA SER A 182 9.74 -42.51 6.44
C SER A 182 9.82 -41.01 6.13
N ALA A 183 9.59 -40.15 7.14
CA ALA A 183 9.57 -38.71 6.99
C ALA A 183 10.97 -38.08 7.12
N TYR A 184 11.36 -37.32 6.11
CA TYR A 184 12.55 -36.47 6.11
C TYR A 184 12.19 -35.07 6.58
N ARG A 185 12.94 -34.52 7.54
CA ARG A 185 12.71 -33.18 8.10
C ARG A 185 14.04 -32.45 8.30
N ASN A 186 13.96 -31.12 8.33
CA ASN A 186 15.13 -30.28 8.54
C ASN A 186 15.82 -30.61 9.89
N VAL A 187 17.12 -30.90 9.81
CA VAL A 187 17.94 -31.29 10.97
C VAL A 187 18.14 -30.14 11.96
N GLU A 188 18.09 -28.89 11.51
CA GLU A 188 18.19 -27.72 12.39
C GLU A 188 16.96 -27.53 13.29
N HIS A 189 15.78 -27.95 12.81
CA HIS A 189 14.52 -27.78 13.55
C HIS A 189 14.16 -29.01 14.40
N TYR A 190 14.62 -30.19 14.00
CA TYR A 190 14.33 -31.45 14.66
C TYR A 190 15.62 -32.14 15.11
N PRO A 191 16.04 -31.98 16.39
CA PRO A 191 17.30 -32.56 16.88
C PRO A 191 17.31 -34.10 16.90
N ASN A 192 16.14 -34.74 16.74
CA ASN A 192 16.01 -36.19 16.65
C ASN A 192 16.22 -36.72 15.20
N ALA A 193 16.35 -35.84 14.20
CA ALA A 193 16.60 -36.24 12.82
C ALA A 193 18.08 -36.59 12.63
N HIS A 194 18.35 -37.81 12.15
CA HIS A 194 19.70 -38.30 11.91
C HIS A 194 20.05 -38.21 10.44
N HIS A 195 21.28 -37.79 10.13
CA HIS A 195 21.81 -37.85 8.78
C HIS A 195 22.04 -39.31 8.37
N VAL A 196 21.72 -39.63 7.11
CA VAL A 196 22.05 -40.94 6.55
C VAL A 196 23.52 -40.90 6.12
N PRO A 197 24.40 -41.77 6.66
CA PRO A 197 25.81 -41.75 6.35
C PRO A 197 26.04 -41.98 4.86
N GLY A 198 26.72 -41.04 4.20
CA GLY A 198 27.04 -41.09 2.76
C GLY A 198 26.00 -40.45 1.82
N ILE A 199 24.88 -39.91 2.32
CA ILE A 199 23.84 -39.29 1.50
C ILE A 199 23.51 -37.88 2.04
N LEU A 200 23.57 -36.87 1.16
CA LEU A 200 23.10 -35.52 1.45
C LEU A 200 21.76 -35.28 0.73
N ILE A 201 20.71 -35.02 1.51
CA ILE A 201 19.39 -34.69 0.98
C ILE A 201 19.14 -33.21 1.25
N LEU A 202 18.92 -32.43 0.20
CA LEU A 202 18.78 -30.98 0.27
C LEU A 202 17.41 -30.58 -0.28
N GLU A 203 16.65 -29.84 0.52
CA GLU A 203 15.38 -29.24 0.13
C GLU A 203 15.60 -27.78 -0.24
N ILE A 204 15.19 -27.41 -1.45
CA ILE A 204 15.23 -26.04 -1.93
C ILE A 204 13.80 -25.49 -1.78
N ASP A 205 13.60 -24.61 -0.80
CA ASP A 205 12.30 -24.01 -0.51
C ASP A 205 12.02 -22.79 -1.41
N ALA A 206 12.25 -22.95 -2.72
CA ALA A 206 11.93 -21.93 -3.73
C ALA A 206 11.90 -22.48 -5.16
N PRO A 207 11.07 -21.90 -6.04
CA PRO A 207 11.16 -22.14 -7.48
C PRO A 207 12.49 -21.66 -8.06
N ILE A 208 13.01 -22.42 -9.03
CA ILE A 208 14.29 -22.13 -9.69
C ILE A 208 14.05 -21.10 -10.80
N TYR A 209 14.68 -19.94 -10.68
CA TYR A 209 14.68 -18.85 -11.64
C TYR A 209 16.10 -18.59 -12.16
N PHE A 210 16.21 -17.84 -13.26
CA PHE A 210 17.51 -17.36 -13.74
C PHE A 210 18.30 -16.62 -12.65
N ALA A 211 17.61 -15.86 -11.80
CA ALA A 211 18.23 -15.06 -10.74
C ALA A 211 18.87 -15.88 -9.61
N ASN A 212 18.42 -17.12 -9.35
CA ASN A 212 18.93 -17.96 -8.25
C ASN A 212 19.70 -19.20 -8.74
N ALA A 213 19.71 -19.48 -10.04
CA ALA A 213 20.38 -20.63 -10.62
C ALA A 213 21.89 -20.67 -10.34
N SER A 214 22.58 -19.51 -10.36
CA SER A 214 24.00 -19.43 -10.03
C SER A 214 24.26 -19.72 -8.55
N TYR A 215 23.41 -19.18 -7.67
CA TYR A 215 23.52 -19.37 -6.21
C TYR A 215 23.19 -20.81 -5.79
N LEU A 216 22.22 -21.46 -6.45
CA LEU A 216 21.86 -22.86 -6.18
C LEU A 216 22.90 -23.87 -6.70
N ARG A 217 23.76 -23.45 -7.63
CA ARG A 217 24.82 -24.29 -8.20
C ARG A 217 26.08 -24.30 -7.34
N GLU A 218 26.35 -23.19 -6.64
CA GLU A 218 27.45 -23.05 -5.67
C GLU A 218 27.11 -23.74 -4.35
#